data_AF-A0A662M4N7-F1
#
_entry.id   AF-A0A662M4N7-F1
#
_cell.length_a   1.000
_cell.length_b   1.000
_cell.length_c   1.000
_cell.angle_alpha   90.00
_cell.angle_beta   90.00
_cell.angle_gamma   90.00
#
_symmetry.space_group_name_H-M   'P 1'
#
loop_
_entity.id
_entity.type
_entity.pdbx_description
1 polymer ?
#
loop_
_entity_poly.entity_id
_entity_poly.type
_entity_poly.pdbx_seq_one_letter_code
_entity_poly.pdbx_strand_id
1 'polypeptide(L)'
;TILVTTDEVYGGSYFTPQGRDDAEKIKYFIKNAIEQWGIKYVMLVGGLTSLISGQEWYIPVVYVHNEDTSEPQYISDLYYADIYDADGNFSSWDTNGNGVYGEWRMTGKDKIDGYPDVYVGRLACRNVKEVETVVNKIITYESTPADPSWFKRLVLAGGDTFNDISGHNFLEGEVATQQTADYLSDKGFEPIKLWWSLGNLKQPNVVDEISKGAGFLHFSGHGSPGMWMAKDFTQDPHGKYILGLDVYHMPLLSNDGKYPVTVIGGCHNSMFNATLMGSTIGCIKSLTGSLTWYWMPIPESFGWWIVKAQNGGAIASFGCTGLGYGTIGDSNDDGIPDCIQYLLGWLEVHFFAQYGQENVDILGEMWGNAITGYVNLFPPMDDKTDLKTIEEWAFLGDPSLKIGGYSS
;
A
#
# COMPACT_ATOMS: atom_id res chain seq x y z
N THR A 1 22.88 9.27 -4.74
CA THR A 1 22.39 8.35 -3.70
C THR A 1 23.36 8.34 -2.54
N ILE A 2 22.85 8.39 -1.31
CA ILE A 2 23.62 8.27 -0.06
C ILE A 2 23.07 7.05 0.66
N LEU A 3 23.94 6.13 1.09
CA LEU A 3 23.58 4.96 1.90
C LEU A 3 23.97 5.25 3.35
N VAL A 4 23.03 5.04 4.28
CA VAL A 4 23.21 5.25 5.71
C VAL A 4 22.63 4.06 6.45
N THR A 5 23.37 3.49 7.42
CA THR A 5 22.88 2.41 8.28
C THR A 5 22.18 2.95 9.53
N THR A 6 21.35 2.14 10.18
CA THR A 6 20.75 2.50 11.47
C THR A 6 21.79 2.74 12.55
N ASP A 7 22.90 1.99 12.57
CA ASP A 7 24.01 2.24 13.48
C ASP A 7 24.64 3.63 13.27
N GLU A 8 24.73 4.11 12.02
CA GLU A 8 25.22 5.46 11.72
C GLU A 8 24.22 6.54 12.10
N VAL A 9 22.92 6.29 11.92
CA VAL A 9 21.84 7.18 12.37
C VAL A 9 21.87 7.31 13.89
N TYR A 10 21.86 6.19 14.61
CA TYR A 10 21.79 6.17 16.08
C TYR A 10 23.10 6.56 16.75
N GLY A 11 24.23 6.24 16.11
CA GLY A 11 25.57 6.58 16.56
C GLY A 11 25.98 8.03 16.24
N GLY A 12 25.23 8.72 15.38
CA GLY A 12 25.45 10.12 15.07
C GLY A 12 26.62 10.38 14.12
N SER A 13 26.85 9.47 13.16
CA SER A 13 27.96 9.59 12.20
C SER A 13 27.86 10.83 11.30
N TYR A 14 26.63 11.29 11.02
CA TYR A 14 26.35 12.42 10.14
C TYR A 14 25.70 13.61 10.86
N PHE A 15 24.75 13.34 11.75
CA PHE A 15 24.02 14.35 12.52
C PHE A 15 23.97 13.94 13.98
N THR A 16 23.92 14.91 14.90
CA THR A 16 23.66 14.60 16.32
C THR A 16 22.30 13.90 16.44
N PRO A 17 22.23 12.68 17.01
CA PRO A 17 20.97 11.96 17.16
C PRO A 17 19.98 12.73 18.03
N GLN A 18 18.73 12.81 17.59
CA GLN A 18 17.60 13.41 18.28
C GLN A 18 16.42 12.43 18.24
N GLY A 19 15.45 12.56 19.13
CA GLY A 19 14.29 11.65 19.19
C GLY A 19 14.32 10.70 20.39
N ARG A 20 13.12 10.33 20.84
CA ARG A 20 12.84 9.56 22.05
C ARG A 20 13.10 8.06 21.86
N ASP A 21 12.85 7.57 20.65
CA ASP A 21 13.06 6.18 20.25
C ASP A 21 13.73 6.08 18.88
N ASP A 22 13.93 4.85 18.40
CA ASP A 22 14.66 4.58 17.17
C ASP A 22 13.91 5.03 15.91
N ALA A 23 12.56 5.01 15.91
CA ALA A 23 11.76 5.51 14.81
C ALA A 23 11.86 7.03 14.71
N GLU A 24 11.72 7.72 15.84
CA GLU A 24 11.85 9.18 15.87
C GLU A 24 13.28 9.64 15.55
N LYS A 25 14.31 8.87 15.93
CA LYS A 25 15.69 9.13 15.50
C LYS A 25 15.86 9.07 13.99
N ILE A 26 15.26 8.09 13.33
CA ILE A 26 15.25 8.03 11.86
C ILE A 26 14.49 9.23 11.29
N LYS A 27 13.35 9.61 11.86
CA LYS A 27 12.56 10.76 11.41
C LYS A 27 13.34 12.07 11.51
N TYR A 28 14.02 12.33 12.63
CA TYR A 28 14.93 13.49 12.77
C TYR A 28 16.12 13.42 11.83
N PHE A 29 16.65 12.23 11.56
CA PHE A 29 17.71 12.07 10.56
C PHE A 29 17.22 12.48 9.17
N ILE A 30 16.04 12.03 8.78
CA ILE A 30 15.39 12.40 7.51
C ILE A 30 15.19 13.92 7.45
N LYS A 31 14.66 14.54 8.52
CA LYS A 31 14.55 16.00 8.63
C LYS A 31 15.89 16.71 8.35
N ASN A 32 16.96 16.30 9.04
CA ASN A 32 18.29 16.89 8.85
C ASN A 32 18.83 16.64 7.42
N ALA A 33 18.57 15.47 6.84
CA ALA A 33 18.96 15.16 5.47
C ALA A 33 18.20 16.01 4.44
N ILE A 34 16.93 16.34 4.68
CA ILE A 34 16.17 17.30 3.86
C ILE A 34 16.85 18.67 3.95
N GLU A 35 17.07 19.18 5.16
CA GLU A 35 17.57 20.54 5.38
C GLU A 35 19.03 20.74 4.93
N GLN A 36 19.88 19.72 5.11
CA GLN A 36 21.32 19.84 4.88
C GLN A 36 21.78 19.20 3.57
N TRP A 37 21.10 18.16 3.09
CA TRP A 37 21.48 17.45 1.85
C TRP A 37 20.48 17.67 0.70
N GLY A 38 19.28 18.20 0.98
CA GLY A 38 18.27 18.45 -0.05
C GLY A 38 17.70 17.17 -0.67
N ILE A 39 17.58 16.09 0.12
CA ILE A 39 16.99 14.84 -0.37
C ILE A 39 15.52 15.03 -0.74
N LYS A 40 15.06 14.24 -1.71
CA LYS A 40 13.64 14.16 -2.11
C LYS A 40 13.03 12.78 -1.92
N TYR A 41 13.88 11.77 -1.76
CA TYR A 41 13.50 10.36 -1.74
C TYR A 41 14.20 9.67 -0.57
N VAL A 42 13.47 8.82 0.15
CA VAL A 42 13.98 7.96 1.22
C VAL A 42 13.52 6.53 0.97
N MET A 43 14.46 5.65 0.66
CA MET A 43 14.19 4.21 0.56
C MET A 43 14.56 3.51 1.86
N LEU A 44 13.55 3.04 2.60
CA LEU A 44 13.73 2.27 3.81
C LEU A 44 14.01 0.81 3.44
N VAL A 45 15.20 0.30 3.76
CA VAL A 45 15.56 -1.10 3.46
C VAL A 45 15.62 -1.92 4.75
N GLY A 46 14.52 -2.59 5.06
CA GLY A 46 14.40 -3.47 6.22
C GLY A 46 12.97 -3.70 6.66
N GLY A 47 12.66 -4.92 7.08
CA GLY A 47 11.41 -5.31 7.73
C GLY A 47 11.65 -5.90 9.12
N LEU A 48 10.76 -6.79 9.55
CA LEU A 48 10.97 -7.61 10.75
C LEU A 48 12.22 -8.48 10.60
N THR A 49 12.92 -8.73 11.70
CA THR A 49 14.13 -9.58 11.70
C THR A 49 13.83 -11.07 11.54
N SER A 50 12.55 -11.47 11.58
CA SER A 50 12.11 -12.85 11.58
C SER A 50 10.84 -13.06 10.76
N LEU A 51 10.81 -14.18 10.03
CA LEU A 51 9.61 -14.68 9.32
C LEU A 51 8.66 -15.45 10.24
N ILE A 52 9.19 -15.99 11.34
CA ILE A 52 8.48 -16.94 12.19
C ILE A 52 7.72 -16.21 13.29
N SER A 53 8.39 -15.32 14.01
CA SER A 53 7.86 -14.64 15.20
C SER A 53 8.76 -13.49 15.62
N GLY A 54 8.23 -12.57 16.41
CA GLY A 54 8.99 -11.46 17.00
C GLY A 54 8.47 -10.10 16.55
N GLN A 55 9.01 -9.06 17.18
CA GLN A 55 8.68 -7.64 16.93
C GLN A 55 9.95 -6.78 16.76
N GLU A 56 11.10 -7.42 16.56
CA GLU A 56 12.35 -6.72 16.27
C GLU A 56 12.40 -6.35 14.79
N TRP A 57 12.91 -5.15 14.49
CA TRP A 57 12.95 -4.57 13.15
C TRP A 57 14.36 -4.16 12.76
N TYR A 58 14.70 -4.34 11.49
CA TYR A 58 15.90 -3.72 10.91
C TYR A 58 15.72 -2.21 10.76
N ILE A 59 14.53 -1.79 10.30
CA ILE A 59 14.08 -0.40 10.26
C ILE A 59 12.72 -0.37 10.97
N PRO A 60 12.60 0.30 12.14
CA PRO A 60 11.37 0.30 12.92
C PRO A 60 10.17 0.85 12.14
N VAL A 61 8.98 0.56 12.65
CA VAL A 61 7.70 1.12 12.20
C VAL A 61 7.05 1.80 13.38
N VAL A 62 6.18 2.77 13.09
CA VAL A 62 5.29 3.36 14.09
C VAL A 62 3.95 2.64 14.05
N TYR A 63 3.44 2.29 15.24
CA TYR A 63 2.06 1.84 15.42
C TYR A 63 1.20 3.06 15.73
N VAL A 64 0.25 3.34 14.85
CA VAL A 64 -0.69 4.45 14.93
C VAL A 64 -1.90 4.03 15.76
N HIS A 65 -2.33 4.89 16.67
CA HIS A 65 -3.42 4.66 17.63
C HIS A 65 -4.68 5.47 17.33
N ASN A 66 -4.99 5.62 16.04
CA ASN A 66 -6.27 6.13 15.56
C ASN A 66 -7.31 5.00 15.67
N GLU A 67 -7.94 4.92 16.84
CA GLU A 67 -8.68 3.75 17.29
C GLU A 67 -10.01 3.60 16.55
N ASP A 68 -10.19 2.44 15.91
CA ASP A 68 -11.50 1.90 15.60
C ASP A 68 -11.86 0.78 16.59
N THR A 69 -13.16 0.62 16.83
CA THR A 69 -13.76 -0.40 17.70
C THR A 69 -13.26 -1.82 17.39
N SER A 70 -12.88 -2.05 16.13
CA SER A 70 -12.46 -3.34 15.61
C SER A 70 -10.94 -3.46 15.44
N GLU A 71 -10.24 -2.36 15.15
CA GLU A 71 -8.79 -2.31 14.95
C GLU A 71 -8.14 -1.26 15.86
N PRO A 72 -7.42 -1.68 16.92
CA PRO A 72 -6.89 -0.76 17.92
C PRO A 72 -5.61 -0.01 17.47
N GLN A 73 -4.89 -0.55 16.48
CA GLN A 73 -3.67 0.05 15.92
C GLN A 73 -3.29 -0.62 14.59
N TYR A 74 -2.54 0.12 13.77
CA TYR A 74 -1.97 -0.33 12.50
C TYR A 74 -0.61 0.37 12.28
N ILE A 75 0.19 -0.08 11.33
CA ILE A 75 1.54 0.48 11.09
C ILE A 75 1.50 1.55 9.99
N SER A 76 2.32 2.60 10.12
CA SER A 76 2.42 3.65 9.11
C SER A 76 3.86 4.03 8.82
N ASP A 77 4.20 4.06 7.52
CA ASP A 77 5.44 4.67 7.03
C ASP A 77 5.23 6.12 6.56
N LEU A 78 3.99 6.61 6.44
CA LEU A 78 3.71 8.05 6.24
C LEU A 78 4.32 8.87 7.38
N TYR A 79 4.46 8.27 8.56
CA TYR A 79 5.22 8.82 9.69
C TYR A 79 6.63 9.30 9.29
N TYR A 80 7.33 8.60 8.39
CA TYR A 80 8.68 8.99 7.96
C TYR A 80 8.68 10.04 6.85
N ALA A 81 7.53 10.30 6.23
CA ALA A 81 7.36 11.24 5.13
C ALA A 81 6.81 12.60 5.59
N ASP A 82 5.87 12.61 6.54
CA ASP A 82 5.34 13.82 7.19
C ASP A 82 6.36 14.29 8.24
N ILE A 83 7.17 15.29 7.89
CA ILE A 83 8.28 15.79 8.70
C ILE A 83 7.90 17.09 9.41
N TYR A 84 7.12 17.94 8.75
CA TYR A 84 6.74 19.26 9.22
C TYR A 84 5.23 19.38 9.35
N ASP A 85 4.77 20.03 10.42
CA ASP A 85 3.39 20.46 10.53
C ASP A 85 3.13 21.71 9.68
N ALA A 86 1.86 22.12 9.60
CA ALA A 86 1.41 23.30 8.86
C ALA A 86 2.09 24.63 9.27
N ASP A 87 2.68 24.70 10.47
CA ASP A 87 3.42 25.87 10.96
C ASP A 87 4.94 25.76 10.69
N GLY A 88 5.39 24.65 10.08
CA GLY A 88 6.79 24.34 9.78
C GLY A 88 7.57 23.76 10.96
N ASN A 89 6.91 23.35 12.05
CA ASN A 89 7.55 22.68 13.17
C ASN A 89 7.66 21.18 12.91
N PHE A 90 8.52 20.48 13.66
CA PHE A 90 8.64 19.03 13.52
C PHE A 90 7.35 18.30 13.91
N SER A 91 6.80 17.53 12.97
CA SER A 91 5.62 16.69 13.16
C SER A 91 6.00 15.41 13.90
N SER A 92 5.84 15.37 15.22
CA SER A 92 6.27 14.20 16.03
C SER A 92 5.29 13.01 15.95
N TRP A 93 4.06 13.25 15.48
CA TRP A 93 2.89 12.37 15.66
C TRP A 93 2.62 11.99 17.12
N ASP A 94 3.13 12.73 18.09
CA ASP A 94 2.86 12.57 19.52
C ASP A 94 2.91 13.98 20.13
N THR A 95 1.83 14.74 19.90
CA THR A 95 1.70 16.17 20.19
C THR A 95 1.64 16.42 21.70
N ASN A 96 1.16 15.45 22.48
CA ASN A 96 1.07 15.57 23.93
C ASN A 96 2.22 14.89 24.69
N GLY A 97 3.13 14.20 23.98
CA GLY A 97 4.35 13.62 24.53
C GLY A 97 4.12 12.39 25.40
N ASN A 98 3.05 11.64 25.18
CA ASN A 98 2.69 10.47 25.99
C ASN A 98 3.27 9.15 25.46
N GLY A 99 3.96 9.17 24.32
CA GLY A 99 4.55 7.99 23.67
C GLY A 99 3.55 7.13 22.89
N VAL A 100 2.35 7.64 22.62
CA VAL A 100 1.31 6.98 21.84
C VAL A 100 1.14 7.75 20.54
N TYR A 101 1.66 7.18 19.45
CA TYR A 101 1.75 7.87 18.18
C TYR A 101 0.43 7.87 17.40
N GLY A 102 0.11 9.00 16.77
CA GLY A 102 -1.07 9.21 15.94
C GLY A 102 -2.35 8.84 16.67
N GLU A 103 -2.45 9.19 17.96
CA GLU A 103 -3.62 8.82 18.74
C GLU A 103 -4.84 9.63 18.29
N TRP A 104 -5.96 8.95 18.09
CA TRP A 104 -7.27 9.60 17.97
C TRP A 104 -8.31 8.72 18.65
N ARG A 105 -8.45 8.93 19.95
CA ARG A 105 -9.30 8.16 20.85
C ARG A 105 -9.98 9.08 21.85
N MET A 106 -10.84 8.52 22.70
CA MET A 106 -11.58 9.30 23.70
C MET A 106 -10.65 10.08 24.66
N THR A 107 -9.47 9.54 24.95
CA THR A 107 -8.55 10.05 25.97
C THR A 107 -7.41 10.91 25.42
N GLY A 108 -7.29 11.04 24.10
CA GLY A 108 -6.17 11.75 23.47
C GLY A 108 -6.34 11.88 21.97
N LYS A 109 -5.83 12.98 21.41
CA LYS A 109 -5.84 13.31 19.99
C LYS A 109 -4.55 14.02 19.61
N ASP A 110 -3.75 13.42 18.74
CA ASP A 110 -2.59 14.04 18.12
C ASP A 110 -2.98 14.93 16.94
N LYS A 111 -2.14 15.92 16.65
CA LYS A 111 -2.30 16.78 15.46
C LYS A 111 -1.35 16.28 14.38
N ILE A 112 -1.92 15.89 13.24
CA ILE A 112 -1.22 15.38 12.07
C ILE A 112 -1.83 16.10 10.86
N ASP A 113 -1.02 16.77 10.05
CA ASP A 113 -1.52 17.37 8.81
C ASP A 113 -1.45 16.40 7.63
N GLY A 114 -0.64 15.33 7.73
CA GLY A 114 -0.63 14.19 6.83
C GLY A 114 0.05 14.44 5.49
N TYR A 115 0.71 15.58 5.30
CA TYR A 115 1.39 15.90 4.05
C TYR A 115 2.78 15.23 3.99
N PRO A 116 3.10 14.45 2.95
CA PRO A 116 4.46 13.93 2.78
C PRO A 116 5.42 15.05 2.30
N ASP A 117 6.42 15.40 3.13
CA ASP A 117 7.49 16.34 2.80
C ASP A 117 8.65 15.71 2.00
N VAL A 118 8.73 14.39 2.03
CA VAL A 118 9.71 13.58 1.31
C VAL A 118 9.05 12.29 0.84
N TYR A 119 9.43 11.79 -0.33
CA TYR A 119 8.83 10.56 -0.85
C TYR A 119 9.48 9.33 -0.20
N VAL A 120 8.68 8.55 0.52
CA VAL A 120 9.14 7.37 1.26
C VAL A 120 8.60 6.11 0.60
N GLY A 121 9.48 5.14 0.37
CA GLY A 121 9.10 3.77 -0.02
C GLY A 121 9.90 2.77 0.80
N ARG A 122 9.33 1.59 1.06
CA ARG A 122 9.99 0.54 1.86
C ARG A 122 10.24 -0.74 1.05
N LEU A 123 11.48 -1.21 1.09
CA LEU A 123 11.81 -2.61 0.84
C LEU A 123 11.77 -3.36 2.17
N ALA A 124 10.66 -4.05 2.47
CA ALA A 124 10.43 -4.70 3.76
C ALA A 124 11.23 -6.03 3.94
N CYS A 125 12.46 -6.06 3.42
CA CYS A 125 13.34 -7.21 3.41
C CYS A 125 13.68 -7.69 4.82
N ARG A 126 13.54 -9.00 5.05
CA ARG A 126 13.84 -9.64 6.34
C ARG A 126 15.18 -10.39 6.35
N ASN A 127 15.84 -10.46 5.20
CA ASN A 127 17.13 -11.14 5.02
C ASN A 127 17.82 -10.64 3.74
N VAL A 128 19.11 -10.96 3.62
CA VAL A 128 19.96 -10.56 2.47
C VAL A 128 19.42 -11.09 1.14
N LYS A 129 18.88 -12.30 1.09
CA LYS A 129 18.35 -12.89 -0.16
C LYS A 129 17.18 -12.08 -0.71
N GLU A 130 16.32 -11.56 0.17
CA GLU A 130 15.23 -10.67 -0.25
C GLU A 130 15.78 -9.35 -0.79
N VAL A 131 16.78 -8.75 -0.14
CA VAL A 131 17.46 -7.54 -0.64
C VAL A 131 18.03 -7.78 -2.03
N GLU A 132 18.80 -8.86 -2.20
CA GLU A 132 19.37 -9.23 -3.50
C GLU A 132 18.29 -9.40 -4.57
N THR A 133 17.18 -10.06 -4.23
CA THR A 133 16.07 -10.29 -5.16
C THR A 133 15.45 -8.96 -5.61
N VAL A 134 15.03 -8.11 -4.68
CA VAL A 134 14.31 -6.87 -5.03
C VAL A 134 15.22 -5.84 -5.68
N VAL A 135 16.48 -5.71 -5.23
CA VAL A 135 17.45 -4.78 -5.83
C VAL A 135 17.78 -5.21 -7.25
N ASN A 136 17.96 -6.51 -7.53
CA ASN A 136 18.18 -6.98 -8.90
C ASN A 136 16.97 -6.72 -9.80
N LYS A 137 15.74 -6.84 -9.27
CA LYS A 137 14.51 -6.47 -10.01
C LYS A 137 14.49 -4.99 -10.36
N ILE A 138 14.78 -4.11 -9.39
CA ILE A 138 14.86 -2.65 -9.59
C ILE A 138 15.89 -2.32 -10.66
N ILE A 139 17.13 -2.82 -10.53
CA ILE A 139 18.19 -2.60 -11.51
C ILE A 139 17.74 -3.08 -12.89
N THR A 140 17.17 -4.28 -13.00
CA THR A 140 16.70 -4.84 -14.28
C THR A 140 15.60 -3.99 -14.91
N TYR A 141 14.62 -3.56 -14.11
CA TYR A 141 13.48 -2.76 -14.58
C TYR A 141 13.94 -1.39 -15.09
N GLU A 142 14.90 -0.76 -14.41
CA GLU A 142 15.33 0.60 -14.72
C GLU A 142 16.43 0.70 -15.78
N SER A 143 17.20 -0.39 -15.99
CA SER A 143 18.37 -0.40 -16.89
C SER A 143 18.03 -0.22 -18.36
N THR A 144 16.80 -0.53 -18.78
CA THR A 144 16.36 -0.40 -20.17
C THR A 144 14.90 0.00 -20.24
N PRO A 145 14.48 0.77 -21.27
CA PRO A 145 13.07 1.04 -21.50
C PRO A 145 12.25 -0.25 -21.62
N ALA A 146 11.11 -0.28 -20.96
CA ALA A 146 10.19 -1.40 -20.99
C ALA A 146 9.65 -1.63 -22.42
N ASP A 147 9.66 -2.89 -22.87
CA ASP A 147 9.04 -3.28 -24.14
C ASP A 147 7.52 -3.02 -24.07
N PRO A 148 6.96 -2.19 -24.97
CA PRO A 148 5.53 -1.87 -24.99
C PRO A 148 4.61 -3.09 -25.05
N SER A 149 5.04 -4.22 -25.60
CA SER A 149 4.23 -5.45 -25.75
C SER A 149 3.76 -6.03 -24.42
N TRP A 150 4.54 -5.87 -23.35
CA TRP A 150 4.10 -6.22 -21.99
C TRP A 150 3.75 -4.98 -21.18
N PHE A 151 4.46 -3.88 -21.36
CA PHE A 151 4.26 -2.69 -20.53
C PHE A 151 2.89 -2.05 -20.75
N LYS A 152 2.34 -2.07 -21.97
CA LYS A 152 1.00 -1.52 -22.24
C LYS A 152 -0.14 -2.42 -21.83
N ARG A 153 0.11 -3.60 -21.26
CA ARG A 153 -0.95 -4.41 -20.65
C ARG A 153 -1.29 -3.84 -19.27
N LEU A 154 -2.59 -3.69 -19.01
CA LEU A 154 -3.16 -3.26 -17.74
C LEU A 154 -4.05 -4.38 -17.20
N VAL A 155 -3.63 -5.08 -16.15
CA VAL A 155 -4.42 -6.17 -15.57
C VAL A 155 -5.32 -5.61 -14.46
N LEU A 156 -6.62 -5.88 -14.56
CA LEU A 156 -7.66 -5.32 -13.72
C LEU A 156 -8.46 -6.44 -13.08
N ALA A 157 -8.39 -6.59 -11.76
CA ALA A 157 -9.14 -7.58 -11.01
C ALA A 157 -10.13 -6.89 -10.07
N GLY A 158 -11.42 -7.17 -10.26
CA GLY A 158 -12.49 -6.47 -9.56
C GLY A 158 -13.78 -7.27 -9.52
N GLY A 159 -14.63 -6.93 -8.57
CA GLY A 159 -15.96 -7.50 -8.39
C GLY A 159 -16.72 -6.70 -7.35
N ASP A 160 -17.66 -7.36 -6.68
CA ASP A 160 -18.44 -6.77 -5.60
C ASP A 160 -17.61 -6.67 -4.29
N THR A 161 -17.77 -5.58 -3.55
CA THR A 161 -17.08 -5.33 -2.27
C THR A 161 -18.06 -5.18 -1.10
N PHE A 162 -19.22 -4.56 -1.32
CA PHE A 162 -20.18 -4.30 -0.24
C PHE A 162 -21.56 -4.81 -0.61
N ASN A 163 -22.31 -5.31 0.38
CA ASN A 163 -23.69 -5.70 0.12
C ASN A 163 -24.58 -4.46 0.07
N ASP A 164 -24.76 -3.91 -1.13
CA ASP A 164 -25.64 -2.77 -1.40
C ASP A 164 -26.74 -3.15 -2.42
N ILE A 165 -27.12 -4.44 -2.51
CA ILE A 165 -28.14 -4.93 -3.46
C ILE A 165 -29.48 -4.18 -3.37
N SER A 166 -29.83 -3.66 -2.20
CA SER A 166 -31.04 -2.87 -2.01
C SER A 166 -30.94 -1.42 -2.51
N GLY A 167 -29.75 -0.97 -2.90
CA GLY A 167 -29.42 0.39 -3.34
C GLY A 167 -29.02 0.44 -4.81
N HIS A 168 -27.90 1.11 -5.11
CA HIS A 168 -27.38 1.25 -6.48
C HIS A 168 -26.80 -0.06 -7.01
N ASN A 169 -26.33 -0.95 -6.12
CA ASN A 169 -25.75 -2.25 -6.46
C ASN A 169 -24.55 -2.09 -7.40
N PHE A 170 -23.64 -1.18 -7.04
CA PHE A 170 -22.41 -1.00 -7.80
C PHE A 170 -21.46 -2.16 -7.51
N LEU A 171 -20.81 -2.68 -8.56
CA LEU A 171 -19.69 -3.60 -8.37
C LEU A 171 -18.44 -2.75 -8.14
N GLU A 172 -18.21 -2.33 -6.89
CA GLU A 172 -17.26 -1.24 -6.59
C GLU A 172 -15.86 -1.51 -7.15
N GLY A 173 -15.41 -2.77 -7.07
CA GLY A 173 -14.11 -3.17 -7.61
C GLY A 173 -14.02 -3.09 -9.13
N GLU A 174 -15.12 -3.36 -9.85
CA GLU A 174 -15.19 -3.18 -11.31
C GLU A 174 -15.26 -1.70 -11.68
N VAL A 175 -15.98 -0.87 -10.90
CA VAL A 175 -16.03 0.58 -11.08
C VAL A 175 -14.64 1.20 -10.90
N ALA A 176 -13.96 0.90 -9.78
CA ALA A 176 -12.63 1.43 -9.49
C ALA A 176 -11.60 1.00 -10.55
N THR A 177 -11.60 -0.28 -10.93
CA THR A 177 -10.67 -0.77 -11.96
C THR A 177 -11.00 -0.24 -13.36
N GLN A 178 -12.28 0.03 -13.67
CA GLN A 178 -12.65 0.73 -14.90
C GLN A 178 -12.13 2.16 -14.91
N GLN A 179 -12.27 2.91 -13.81
CA GLN A 179 -11.75 4.27 -13.70
C GLN A 179 -10.22 4.32 -13.92
N THR A 180 -9.49 3.34 -13.39
CA THR A 180 -8.06 3.15 -13.68
C THR A 180 -7.78 2.98 -15.17
N ALA A 181 -8.58 2.17 -15.88
CA ALA A 181 -8.46 2.01 -17.32
C ALA A 181 -8.70 3.32 -18.07
N ASP A 182 -9.70 4.08 -17.66
CA ASP A 182 -10.07 5.34 -18.29
C ASP A 182 -8.95 6.38 -18.13
N TYR A 183 -8.36 6.50 -16.93
CA TYR A 183 -7.21 7.37 -16.70
C TYR A 183 -5.97 7.01 -17.52
N LEU A 184 -5.76 5.72 -17.80
CA LEU A 184 -4.59 5.25 -18.56
C LEU A 184 -4.84 5.12 -20.07
N SER A 185 -6.06 5.38 -20.54
CA SER A 185 -6.47 5.18 -21.93
C SER A 185 -5.65 6.01 -22.93
N ASP A 186 -5.41 7.30 -22.63
CA ASP A 186 -4.60 8.21 -23.46
C ASP A 186 -3.11 7.82 -23.51
N LYS A 187 -2.66 6.97 -22.58
CA LYS A 187 -1.31 6.39 -22.58
C LYS A 187 -1.23 5.09 -23.38
N GLY A 188 -2.32 4.65 -24.01
CA GLY A 188 -2.39 3.45 -24.83
C GLY A 188 -2.25 2.15 -24.03
N PHE A 189 -2.73 2.13 -22.77
CA PHE A 189 -2.83 0.88 -22.02
C PHE A 189 -4.05 0.09 -22.45
N GLU A 190 -3.86 -1.21 -22.61
CA GLU A 190 -4.86 -2.18 -23.03
C GLU A 190 -5.39 -2.93 -21.78
N PRO A 191 -6.64 -2.69 -21.38
CA PRO A 191 -7.21 -3.30 -20.17
C PRO A 191 -7.53 -4.79 -20.37
N ILE A 192 -7.02 -5.63 -19.49
CA ILE A 192 -7.38 -7.04 -19.31
C ILE A 192 -8.25 -7.16 -18.06
N LYS A 193 -9.56 -7.30 -18.27
CA LYS A 193 -10.56 -7.36 -17.20
C LYS A 193 -10.74 -8.78 -16.70
N LEU A 194 -10.34 -9.01 -15.45
CA LEU A 194 -10.60 -10.20 -14.65
C LEU A 194 -11.71 -9.85 -13.65
N TRP A 195 -12.92 -9.81 -14.17
CA TRP A 195 -14.08 -9.29 -13.45
C TRP A 195 -15.03 -10.41 -13.04
N TRP A 196 -15.65 -10.25 -11.88
CA TRP A 196 -16.65 -11.19 -11.40
C TRP A 196 -17.84 -11.24 -12.36
N SER A 197 -18.34 -10.08 -12.84
CA SER A 197 -19.48 -9.98 -13.76
C SER A 197 -19.23 -10.66 -15.11
N LEU A 198 -17.96 -10.76 -15.54
CA LEU A 198 -17.54 -11.47 -16.75
C LEU A 198 -17.38 -12.98 -16.54
N GLY A 199 -17.54 -13.49 -15.32
CA GLY A 199 -17.38 -14.91 -15.00
C GLY A 199 -15.94 -15.43 -15.18
N ASN A 200 -14.96 -14.54 -15.28
CA ASN A 200 -13.56 -14.87 -15.53
C ASN A 200 -12.61 -14.52 -14.37
N LEU A 201 -13.10 -13.91 -13.29
CA LEU A 201 -12.33 -13.75 -12.05
C LEU A 201 -12.17 -15.11 -11.35
N LYS A 202 -10.99 -15.71 -11.52
CA LYS A 202 -10.57 -16.93 -10.84
C LYS A 202 -9.06 -16.98 -10.74
N GLN A 203 -8.56 -17.55 -9.65
CA GLN A 203 -7.13 -17.59 -9.33
C GLN A 203 -6.20 -18.00 -10.49
N PRO A 204 -6.48 -19.06 -11.29
CA PRO A 204 -5.61 -19.42 -12.41
C PRO A 204 -5.51 -18.32 -13.46
N ASN A 205 -6.62 -17.63 -13.78
CA ASN A 205 -6.61 -16.54 -14.75
C ASN A 205 -5.78 -15.34 -14.24
N VAL A 206 -5.85 -15.04 -12.94
CA VAL A 206 -5.04 -13.98 -12.33
C VAL A 206 -3.56 -14.30 -12.44
N VAL A 207 -3.15 -15.52 -12.06
CA VAL A 207 -1.76 -15.97 -12.21
C VAL A 207 -1.31 -15.95 -13.68
N ASP A 208 -2.14 -16.43 -14.60
CA ASP A 208 -1.83 -16.48 -16.02
C ASP A 208 -1.63 -15.08 -16.62
N GLU A 209 -2.51 -14.11 -16.31
CA GLU A 209 -2.41 -12.76 -16.87
C GLU A 209 -1.26 -11.95 -16.27
N ILE A 210 -0.97 -12.11 -14.98
CA ILE A 210 0.21 -11.49 -14.35
C ILE A 210 1.49 -12.10 -14.95
N SER A 211 1.53 -13.43 -15.12
CA SER A 211 2.70 -14.14 -15.67
C SER A 211 3.07 -13.73 -17.10
N LYS A 212 2.11 -13.21 -17.87
CA LYS A 212 2.38 -12.64 -19.22
C LYS A 212 3.12 -11.30 -19.16
N GLY A 213 3.15 -10.65 -18.00
CA GLY A 213 3.69 -9.30 -17.79
C GLY A 213 2.64 -8.21 -18.03
N ALA A 214 2.75 -7.13 -17.26
CA ALA A 214 1.91 -5.94 -17.35
C ALA A 214 2.70 -4.72 -16.86
N GLY A 215 2.37 -3.52 -17.33
CA GLY A 215 2.91 -2.29 -16.76
C GLY A 215 2.24 -1.94 -15.43
N PHE A 216 0.93 -2.15 -15.36
CA PHE A 216 0.11 -1.89 -14.19
C PHE A 216 -0.80 -3.07 -13.85
N LEU A 217 -1.04 -3.25 -12.56
CA LEU A 217 -1.96 -4.23 -11.99
C LEU A 217 -2.81 -3.53 -10.92
N HIS A 218 -4.13 -3.64 -11.02
CA HIS A 218 -5.05 -3.08 -10.04
C HIS A 218 -6.01 -4.16 -9.56
N PHE A 219 -5.92 -4.47 -8.27
CA PHE A 219 -6.90 -5.26 -7.53
C PHE A 219 -7.79 -4.29 -6.75
N SER A 220 -9.12 -4.39 -6.85
CA SER A 220 -10.02 -3.57 -6.02
C SER A 220 -11.21 -4.40 -5.50
N GLY A 221 -11.29 -4.57 -4.18
CA GLY A 221 -12.17 -5.54 -3.53
C GLY A 221 -11.81 -5.78 -2.05
N HIS A 222 -11.94 -7.02 -1.59
CA HIS A 222 -11.57 -7.42 -0.23
C HIS A 222 -10.13 -7.89 -0.12
N GLY A 223 -9.51 -7.58 1.02
CA GLY A 223 -8.16 -8.02 1.35
C GLY A 223 -8.07 -8.64 2.74
N SER A 224 -7.01 -9.42 2.89
CA SER A 224 -6.42 -9.80 4.17
C SER A 224 -4.90 -9.76 3.99
N PRO A 225 -4.12 -9.92 5.08
CA PRO A 225 -2.67 -10.06 4.95
C PRO A 225 -2.22 -11.17 3.99
N GLY A 226 -3.02 -12.22 3.77
CA GLY A 226 -2.59 -13.39 2.98
C GLY A 226 -3.23 -13.53 1.60
N MET A 227 -4.30 -12.80 1.30
CA MET A 227 -5.09 -13.01 0.09
C MET A 227 -5.94 -11.80 -0.29
N TRP A 228 -6.28 -11.73 -1.57
CA TRP A 228 -7.20 -10.76 -2.16
C TRP A 228 -8.36 -11.47 -2.87
N MET A 229 -9.57 -10.94 -2.71
CA MET A 229 -10.82 -11.56 -3.17
C MET A 229 -11.88 -10.53 -3.56
N ALA A 230 -12.81 -10.92 -4.42
CA ALA A 230 -14.10 -10.25 -4.57
C ALA A 230 -15.20 -11.00 -3.81
N LYS A 231 -16.41 -10.44 -3.78
CA LYS A 231 -17.61 -11.13 -3.29
C LYS A 231 -18.69 -11.29 -4.37
N ASP A 232 -19.60 -12.21 -4.08
CA ASP A 232 -20.85 -12.44 -4.80
C ASP A 232 -21.99 -12.44 -3.78
N PHE A 233 -22.85 -11.40 -3.81
CA PHE A 233 -24.00 -11.28 -2.92
C PHE A 233 -25.32 -11.79 -3.54
N THR A 234 -25.31 -12.31 -4.78
CA THR A 234 -26.54 -12.62 -5.53
C THR A 234 -27.41 -13.70 -4.91
N GLN A 235 -26.81 -14.66 -4.20
CA GLN A 235 -27.53 -15.79 -3.58
C GLN A 235 -27.52 -15.75 -2.05
N ASP A 236 -26.57 -15.03 -1.45
CA ASP A 236 -26.34 -14.99 -0.01
C ASP A 236 -26.05 -13.53 0.41
N PRO A 237 -26.86 -12.91 1.29
CA PRO A 237 -26.59 -11.56 1.77
C PRO A 237 -25.31 -11.43 2.59
N HIS A 238 -24.71 -12.53 3.07
CA HIS A 238 -23.38 -12.51 3.69
C HIS A 238 -22.23 -12.48 2.66
N GLY A 239 -22.56 -12.83 1.41
CA GLY A 239 -21.66 -12.84 0.27
C GLY A 239 -20.75 -14.07 0.24
N LYS A 240 -20.56 -14.61 -0.95
CA LYS A 240 -19.61 -15.69 -1.21
C LYS A 240 -18.29 -15.11 -1.71
N TYR A 241 -17.19 -15.45 -1.05
CA TYR A 241 -15.86 -15.02 -1.49
C TYR A 241 -15.45 -15.71 -2.79
N ILE A 242 -14.86 -14.92 -3.68
CA ILE A 242 -14.29 -15.33 -4.96
C ILE A 242 -12.78 -15.05 -4.90
N LEU A 243 -11.99 -16.12 -4.80
CA LEU A 243 -10.54 -16.01 -4.68
C LEU A 243 -9.90 -15.46 -5.96
N GLY A 244 -9.27 -14.29 -5.85
CA GLY A 244 -8.44 -13.73 -6.89
C GLY A 244 -7.00 -14.23 -6.80
N LEU A 245 -6.33 -14.02 -5.66
CA LEU A 245 -4.96 -14.48 -5.45
C LEU A 245 -4.64 -14.58 -3.96
N ASP A 246 -3.76 -15.52 -3.59
CA ASP A 246 -3.16 -15.57 -2.24
C ASP A 246 -1.64 -15.71 -2.31
N VAL A 247 -0.97 -15.53 -1.17
CA VAL A 247 0.49 -15.56 -1.08
C VAL A 247 1.11 -16.89 -1.52
N TYR A 248 0.40 -18.01 -1.41
CA TYR A 248 0.92 -19.33 -1.80
C TYR A 248 0.85 -19.57 -3.30
N HIS A 249 0.13 -18.73 -4.04
CA HIS A 249 0.16 -18.71 -5.50
C HIS A 249 1.27 -17.81 -6.06
N MET A 250 1.91 -16.95 -5.26
CA MET A 250 3.00 -16.07 -5.72
C MET A 250 4.19 -16.82 -6.35
N PRO A 251 4.60 -18.02 -5.89
CA PRO A 251 5.62 -18.81 -6.56
C PRO A 251 5.25 -19.31 -7.98
N LEU A 252 3.97 -19.25 -8.36
CA LEU A 252 3.50 -19.63 -9.70
C LEU A 252 3.64 -18.50 -10.72
N LEU A 253 3.92 -17.27 -10.28
CA LEU A 253 4.15 -16.14 -11.16
C LEU A 253 5.46 -16.33 -11.93
N SER A 254 5.42 -16.05 -13.23
CA SER A 254 6.53 -16.30 -14.17
C SER A 254 6.88 -15.11 -15.08
N ASN A 255 6.48 -13.90 -14.68
CA ASN A 255 6.73 -12.64 -15.39
C ASN A 255 8.10 -12.02 -15.07
N ASP A 256 9.16 -12.83 -15.06
CA ASP A 256 10.51 -12.34 -14.81
C ASP A 256 10.92 -11.27 -15.83
N GLY A 257 11.50 -10.16 -15.35
CA GLY A 257 11.80 -8.95 -16.14
C GLY A 257 10.58 -8.12 -16.60
N LYS A 258 9.35 -8.49 -16.23
CA LYS A 258 8.10 -7.82 -16.67
C LYS A 258 7.21 -7.51 -15.47
N TYR A 259 7.72 -6.69 -14.57
CA TYR A 259 7.16 -6.48 -13.25
C TYR A 259 6.15 -5.31 -13.25
N PRO A 260 4.84 -5.53 -13.02
CA PRO A 260 3.88 -4.43 -12.91
C PRO A 260 4.10 -3.60 -11.65
N VAL A 261 3.69 -2.33 -11.72
CA VAL A 261 3.35 -1.52 -10.56
C VAL A 261 1.95 -1.92 -10.10
N THR A 262 1.79 -2.30 -8.83
CA THR A 262 0.56 -2.94 -8.35
C THR A 262 -0.16 -2.11 -7.28
N VAL A 263 -1.43 -1.78 -7.49
CA VAL A 263 -2.31 -1.21 -6.44
C VAL A 263 -3.26 -2.30 -5.96
N ILE A 264 -3.40 -2.43 -4.63
CA ILE A 264 -4.20 -3.46 -3.98
C ILE A 264 -5.22 -2.78 -3.05
N GLY A 265 -6.44 -2.64 -3.55
CA GLY A 265 -7.62 -2.25 -2.78
C GLY A 265 -8.10 -3.36 -1.86
N GLY A 266 -8.54 -2.98 -0.66
CA GLY A 266 -9.03 -3.86 0.39
C GLY A 266 -8.13 -3.92 1.63
N CYS A 267 -8.64 -4.49 2.71
CA CYS A 267 -8.00 -4.41 4.02
C CYS A 267 -6.69 -5.21 4.15
N HIS A 268 -5.75 -4.70 4.95
CA HIS A 268 -4.56 -5.36 5.50
C HIS A 268 -3.60 -6.04 4.52
N ASN A 269 -3.79 -5.85 3.21
CA ASN A 269 -3.03 -6.56 2.20
C ASN A 269 -1.53 -6.22 2.26
N SER A 270 -1.17 -5.05 2.81
CA SER A 270 0.19 -4.59 3.04
C SER A 270 0.56 -4.57 4.53
N MET A 271 -0.07 -5.41 5.37
CA MET A 271 0.28 -5.58 6.80
C MET A 271 1.66 -6.25 6.99
N PHE A 272 2.75 -5.56 6.64
CA PHE A 272 4.11 -6.12 6.54
C PHE A 272 4.78 -6.44 7.89
N ASN A 273 4.07 -6.24 9.00
CA ASN A 273 4.39 -6.76 10.34
C ASN A 273 3.81 -8.16 10.63
N ALA A 274 3.20 -8.83 9.64
CA ALA A 274 2.76 -10.22 9.78
C ALA A 274 3.93 -11.19 10.05
N THR A 275 3.68 -12.25 10.82
CA THR A 275 4.63 -13.36 11.07
C THR A 275 3.88 -14.69 11.04
N LEU A 276 4.59 -15.79 10.77
CA LEU A 276 3.95 -17.11 10.69
C LEU A 276 3.25 -17.50 11.99
N MET A 277 3.89 -17.27 13.14
CA MET A 277 3.30 -17.56 14.45
C MET A 277 2.15 -16.61 14.76
N GLY A 278 2.30 -15.31 14.50
CA GLY A 278 1.25 -14.31 14.74
C GLY A 278 -0.02 -14.59 13.92
N SER A 279 0.15 -14.89 12.64
CA SER A 279 -0.95 -15.26 11.74
C SER A 279 -1.57 -16.60 12.10
N THR A 280 -0.77 -17.61 12.46
CA THR A 280 -1.30 -18.91 12.94
C THR A 280 -2.15 -18.76 14.19
N ILE A 281 -1.69 -17.97 15.18
CA ILE A 281 -2.46 -17.65 16.38
C ILE A 281 -3.74 -16.90 16.00
N GLY A 282 -3.67 -15.95 15.05
CA GLY A 282 -4.83 -15.27 14.49
C GLY A 282 -5.87 -16.25 13.94
N CYS A 283 -5.46 -17.16 13.07
CA CYS A 283 -6.32 -18.20 12.52
C CYS A 283 -6.98 -19.04 13.61
N ILE A 284 -6.24 -19.46 14.63
CA ILE A 284 -6.80 -20.23 15.76
C ILE A 284 -7.83 -19.41 16.54
N LYS A 285 -7.55 -18.13 16.78
CA LYS A 285 -8.46 -17.19 17.44
C LYS A 285 -9.77 -16.99 16.64
N SER A 286 -9.70 -17.03 15.31
CA SER A 286 -10.90 -16.96 14.46
C SER A 286 -11.88 -18.11 14.74
N LEU A 287 -11.35 -19.31 15.01
CA LEU A 287 -12.17 -20.50 15.33
C LEU A 287 -12.89 -20.36 16.67
N THR A 288 -12.39 -19.50 17.55
CA THR A 288 -13.00 -19.18 18.84
C THR A 288 -13.86 -17.91 18.79
N GLY A 289 -14.16 -17.39 17.59
CA GLY A 289 -15.00 -16.21 17.39
C GLY A 289 -14.32 -14.87 17.73
N SER A 290 -13.00 -14.86 17.96
CA SER A 290 -12.27 -13.61 18.14
C SER A 290 -12.04 -12.94 16.79
N LEU A 291 -12.20 -11.62 16.75
CA LEU A 291 -11.92 -10.85 15.54
C LEU A 291 -10.45 -11.00 15.12
N THR A 292 -10.23 -11.29 13.85
CA THR A 292 -8.90 -11.35 13.24
C THR A 292 -8.99 -11.10 11.75
N TRP A 293 -7.88 -10.60 11.21
CA TRP A 293 -7.66 -10.37 9.78
C TRP A 293 -6.89 -11.53 9.14
N TYR A 294 -6.35 -12.45 9.95
CA TYR A 294 -5.61 -13.61 9.45
C TYR A 294 -6.55 -14.75 9.09
N TRP A 295 -6.74 -14.96 7.79
CA TRP A 295 -7.57 -16.05 7.25
C TRP A 295 -6.75 -17.28 6.86
N MET A 296 -5.44 -17.14 6.81
CA MET A 296 -4.50 -18.25 6.65
C MET A 296 -3.18 -17.93 7.37
N PRO A 297 -2.43 -18.95 7.83
CA PRO A 297 -1.07 -18.75 8.30
C PRO A 297 -0.22 -18.16 7.18
N ILE A 298 0.53 -17.10 7.48
CA ILE A 298 1.41 -16.43 6.53
C ILE A 298 2.66 -15.92 7.24
N PRO A 299 3.86 -16.08 6.67
CA PRO A 299 5.05 -15.41 7.19
C PRO A 299 5.09 -13.91 6.90
N GLU A 300 4.47 -13.46 5.80
CA GLU A 300 4.54 -12.08 5.27
C GLU A 300 3.25 -11.69 4.54
N SER A 301 3.02 -10.39 4.40
CA SER A 301 1.85 -9.83 3.75
C SER A 301 1.85 -10.01 2.23
N PHE A 302 0.66 -10.03 1.65
CA PHE A 302 0.41 -10.11 0.21
C PHE A 302 1.17 -9.04 -0.57
N GLY A 303 1.09 -7.77 -0.12
CA GLY A 303 1.78 -6.63 -0.72
C GLY A 303 3.30 -6.81 -0.75
N TRP A 304 3.92 -7.26 0.35
CA TRP A 304 5.36 -7.50 0.32
C TRP A 304 5.73 -8.73 -0.51
N TRP A 305 4.95 -9.81 -0.42
CA TRP A 305 5.26 -11.06 -1.09
C TRP A 305 5.30 -10.92 -2.61
N ILE A 306 4.33 -10.19 -3.20
CA ILE A 306 4.31 -9.98 -4.65
C ILE A 306 5.53 -9.19 -5.12
N VAL A 307 6.05 -8.25 -4.32
CA VAL A 307 7.27 -7.49 -4.64
C VAL A 307 8.51 -8.37 -4.57
N LYS A 308 8.65 -9.18 -3.51
CA LYS A 308 9.84 -10.02 -3.30
C LYS A 308 9.84 -11.38 -4.02
N ALA A 309 8.81 -11.67 -4.81
CA ALA A 309 8.73 -12.94 -5.56
C ALA A 309 9.95 -13.11 -6.49
N GLN A 310 10.60 -14.28 -6.43
CA GLN A 310 11.89 -14.52 -7.10
C GLN A 310 11.80 -14.68 -8.62
N ASN A 311 10.72 -15.26 -9.14
CA ASN A 311 10.57 -15.61 -10.56
C ASN A 311 9.54 -14.72 -11.28
N GLY A 312 9.19 -13.56 -10.71
CA GLY A 312 8.12 -12.71 -11.22
C GLY A 312 7.59 -11.75 -10.17
N GLY A 313 6.28 -11.54 -10.16
CA GLY A 313 5.62 -10.63 -9.22
C GLY A 313 5.68 -9.18 -9.67
N ALA A 314 5.69 -8.24 -8.73
CA ALA A 314 5.57 -6.80 -8.97
C ALA A 314 6.89 -6.07 -8.74
N ILE A 315 7.04 -4.84 -9.28
CA ILE A 315 8.19 -3.98 -8.99
C ILE A 315 7.97 -3.15 -7.72
N ALA A 316 6.70 -2.84 -7.45
CA ALA A 316 6.23 -2.13 -6.27
C ALA A 316 4.76 -2.50 -6.00
N SER A 317 4.33 -2.36 -4.75
CA SER A 317 2.93 -2.49 -4.38
C SER A 317 2.45 -1.37 -3.45
N PHE A 318 1.18 -0.99 -3.60
CA PHE A 318 0.48 -0.02 -2.75
C PHE A 318 -0.76 -0.67 -2.13
N GLY A 319 -0.99 -0.47 -0.83
CA GLY A 319 -2.20 -0.98 -0.18
C GLY A 319 -2.20 -0.80 1.33
N CYS A 320 -3.29 -1.22 1.98
CA CYS A 320 -3.52 -0.92 3.39
C CYS A 320 -2.74 -1.83 4.34
N THR A 321 -2.16 -1.24 5.38
CA THR A 321 -1.59 -1.95 6.53
C THR A 321 -2.67 -2.34 7.56
N GLY A 322 -3.82 -1.67 7.54
CA GLY A 322 -4.98 -1.90 8.40
C GLY A 322 -6.31 -2.02 7.63
N LEU A 323 -7.42 -1.64 8.26
CA LEU A 323 -8.76 -1.62 7.66
C LEU A 323 -8.94 -0.53 6.60
N GLY A 324 -8.85 -0.95 5.33
CA GLY A 324 -9.23 -0.15 4.16
C GLY A 324 -10.73 0.09 4.07
N TYR A 325 -11.16 1.31 4.38
CA TYR A 325 -12.56 1.71 4.25
C TYR A 325 -12.92 2.08 2.82
N GLY A 326 -14.18 1.84 2.47
CA GLY A 326 -14.78 2.22 1.20
C GLY A 326 -16.21 2.69 1.41
N THR A 327 -16.76 3.28 0.36
CA THR A 327 -18.10 3.86 0.30
C THR A 327 -18.96 3.14 -0.73
N ILE A 328 -20.27 3.29 -0.62
CA ILE A 328 -21.27 2.68 -1.51
C ILE A 328 -22.26 3.74 -1.98
N GLY A 329 -22.92 3.47 -3.11
CA GLY A 329 -23.98 4.33 -3.64
C GLY A 329 -23.45 5.58 -4.35
N ASP A 330 -24.30 6.61 -4.38
CA ASP A 330 -24.08 7.94 -4.98
C ASP A 330 -24.80 8.93 -4.07
N SER A 331 -24.17 9.29 -2.95
CA SER A 331 -24.85 9.98 -1.85
C SER A 331 -25.12 11.46 -2.14
N ASN A 332 -24.45 12.03 -3.13
CA ASN A 332 -24.61 13.42 -3.54
C ASN A 332 -25.43 13.59 -4.85
N ASP A 333 -25.93 12.49 -5.42
CA ASP A 333 -26.71 12.40 -6.66
C ASP A 333 -26.00 13.04 -7.88
N ASP A 334 -24.66 12.94 -7.96
CA ASP A 334 -23.88 13.49 -9.08
C ASP A 334 -23.68 12.49 -10.24
N GLY A 335 -24.12 11.24 -10.07
CA GLY A 335 -24.04 10.17 -11.06
C GLY A 335 -22.70 9.44 -11.09
N ILE A 336 -21.77 9.77 -10.19
CA ILE A 336 -20.50 9.09 -10.00
C ILE A 336 -20.63 8.18 -8.77
N PRO A 337 -20.20 6.91 -8.84
CA PRO A 337 -20.21 6.06 -7.66
C PRO A 337 -19.28 6.58 -6.56
N ASP A 338 -19.80 6.70 -5.34
CA ASP A 338 -19.05 7.19 -4.17
C ASP A 338 -17.76 6.37 -3.94
N CYS A 339 -17.76 5.09 -4.33
CA CYS A 339 -16.64 4.16 -4.13
C CYS A 339 -15.35 4.59 -4.84
N ILE A 340 -15.38 5.58 -5.75
CA ILE A 340 -14.19 6.18 -6.38
C ILE A 340 -13.97 7.64 -6.00
N GLN A 341 -14.86 8.21 -5.18
CA GLN A 341 -14.84 9.62 -4.76
C GLN A 341 -14.33 9.83 -3.34
N TYR A 342 -14.33 8.77 -2.52
CA TYR A 342 -13.97 8.85 -1.11
C TYR A 342 -13.03 7.71 -0.70
N LEU A 343 -12.34 7.90 0.43
CA LEU A 343 -11.58 6.87 1.14
C LEU A 343 -10.56 6.14 0.24
N LEU A 344 -10.35 4.84 0.47
CA LEU A 344 -9.35 4.06 -0.24
C LEU A 344 -9.58 4.06 -1.75
N GLY A 345 -10.83 3.97 -2.19
CA GLY A 345 -11.16 3.92 -3.61
C GLY A 345 -10.76 5.19 -4.36
N TRP A 346 -10.84 6.37 -3.72
CA TRP A 346 -10.28 7.61 -4.27
C TRP A 346 -8.77 7.51 -4.44
N LEU A 347 -8.04 7.08 -3.39
CA LEU A 347 -6.57 6.95 -3.43
C LEU A 347 -6.12 5.97 -4.51
N GLU A 348 -6.80 4.83 -4.62
CA GLU A 348 -6.51 3.79 -5.61
C GLU A 348 -6.51 4.34 -7.03
N VAL A 349 -7.60 5.02 -7.44
CA VAL A 349 -7.76 5.48 -8.82
C VAL A 349 -6.92 6.74 -9.09
N HIS A 350 -6.79 7.64 -8.12
CA HIS A 350 -6.02 8.88 -8.29
C HIS A 350 -4.52 8.63 -8.32
N PHE A 351 -4.03 7.53 -7.75
CA PHE A 351 -2.66 7.07 -8.00
C PHE A 351 -2.42 6.85 -9.50
N PHE A 352 -3.32 6.16 -10.21
CA PHE A 352 -3.16 5.94 -11.65
C PHE A 352 -3.38 7.21 -12.48
N ALA A 353 -4.24 8.13 -12.01
CA ALA A 353 -4.42 9.45 -12.63
C ALA A 353 -3.10 10.25 -12.70
N GLN A 354 -2.22 10.10 -11.69
CA GLN A 354 -0.91 10.76 -11.70
C GLN A 354 -0.09 10.37 -12.95
N TYR A 355 -0.09 9.10 -13.33
CA TYR A 355 0.62 8.65 -14.53
C TYR A 355 -0.17 8.97 -15.81
N GLY A 356 -1.46 8.64 -15.81
CA GLY A 356 -2.32 8.70 -16.97
C GLY A 356 -2.62 10.11 -17.47
N GLN A 357 -2.88 11.03 -16.54
CA GLN A 357 -3.37 12.37 -16.82
C GLN A 357 -2.35 13.46 -16.44
N GLU A 358 -1.71 13.33 -15.28
CA GLU A 358 -0.76 14.35 -14.78
C GLU A 358 0.67 14.17 -15.32
N ASN A 359 0.96 13.07 -16.02
CA ASN A 359 2.27 12.76 -16.60
C ASN A 359 3.40 12.59 -15.58
N VAL A 360 3.08 12.19 -14.36
CA VAL A 360 4.05 11.86 -13.30
C VAL A 360 4.48 10.40 -13.48
N ASP A 361 5.78 10.17 -13.65
CA ASP A 361 6.32 8.84 -13.98
C ASP A 361 7.35 8.31 -12.97
N ILE A 362 7.50 8.98 -11.81
CA ILE A 362 8.28 8.50 -10.68
C ILE A 362 7.34 8.01 -9.57
N LEU A 363 7.55 6.80 -9.05
CA LEU A 363 6.61 6.16 -8.12
C LEU A 363 6.39 6.94 -6.83
N GLY A 364 7.46 7.47 -6.22
CA GLY A 364 7.36 8.26 -5.00
C GLY A 364 6.56 9.55 -5.21
N GLU A 365 6.75 10.21 -6.35
CA GLU A 365 5.99 11.41 -6.72
C GLU A 365 4.50 11.08 -6.91
N MET A 366 4.17 9.98 -7.59
CA MET A 366 2.77 9.54 -7.74
C MET A 366 2.10 9.26 -6.39
N TRP A 367 2.80 8.54 -5.49
CA TRP A 367 2.31 8.25 -4.14
C TRP A 367 2.10 9.52 -3.32
N GLY A 368 3.11 10.39 -3.28
CA GLY A 368 3.05 11.63 -2.50
C GLY A 368 2.00 12.60 -3.02
N ASN A 369 1.85 12.71 -4.35
CA ASN A 369 0.81 13.55 -4.96
C ASN A 369 -0.60 12.99 -4.71
N ALA A 370 -0.78 11.67 -4.76
CA ALA A 370 -2.08 11.07 -4.44
C ALA A 370 -2.46 11.36 -2.99
N ILE A 371 -1.56 11.16 -2.02
CA ILE A 371 -1.81 11.51 -0.61
C ILE A 371 -2.11 13.01 -0.47
N THR A 372 -1.27 13.87 -1.03
CA THR A 372 -1.46 15.33 -0.98
C THR A 372 -2.80 15.74 -1.57
N GLY A 373 -3.20 15.15 -2.70
CA GLY A 373 -4.50 15.39 -3.32
C GLY A 373 -5.66 14.95 -2.42
N TYR A 374 -5.53 13.83 -1.73
CA TYR A 374 -6.52 13.36 -0.76
C TYR A 374 -6.65 14.33 0.40
N VAL A 375 -5.53 14.69 1.03
CA VAL A 375 -5.45 15.61 2.18
C VAL A 375 -6.04 16.99 1.84
N ASN A 376 -5.85 17.49 0.62
CA ASN A 376 -6.42 18.75 0.16
C ASN A 376 -7.96 18.73 0.09
N LEU A 377 -8.55 17.57 -0.22
CA LEU A 377 -10.01 17.39 -0.32
C LEU A 377 -10.63 16.98 1.01
N PHE A 378 -9.91 16.18 1.78
CA PHE A 378 -10.34 15.58 3.04
C PHE A 378 -9.30 15.92 4.12
N PRO A 379 -9.41 17.12 4.76
CA PRO A 379 -8.46 17.54 5.77
C PRO A 379 -8.33 16.51 6.90
N PRO A 380 -7.14 16.00 7.21
CA PRO A 380 -7.00 14.82 8.08
C PRO A 380 -7.56 15.01 9.48
N MET A 381 -7.56 16.24 10.01
CA MET A 381 -8.06 16.49 11.36
C MET A 381 -9.58 16.65 11.48
N ASP A 382 -10.32 16.59 10.37
CA ASP A 382 -11.79 16.70 10.31
C ASP A 382 -12.49 15.36 10.55
N ASP A 383 -12.01 14.27 9.95
CA ASP A 383 -12.52 12.91 10.15
C ASP A 383 -11.40 11.90 10.37
N LYS A 384 -11.58 11.03 11.38
CA LYS A 384 -10.55 10.05 11.76
C LYS A 384 -10.34 8.97 10.68
N THR A 385 -11.36 8.68 9.87
CA THR A 385 -11.35 7.69 8.79
C THR A 385 -10.56 8.22 7.61
N ASP A 386 -10.67 9.52 7.32
CA ASP A 386 -9.88 10.19 6.29
C ASP A 386 -8.40 10.22 6.66
N LEU A 387 -8.07 10.57 7.92
CA LEU A 387 -6.68 10.45 8.40
C LEU A 387 -6.18 9.01 8.31
N LYS A 388 -6.97 8.03 8.77
CA LYS A 388 -6.59 6.61 8.68
C LYS A 388 -6.29 6.17 7.25
N THR A 389 -7.09 6.63 6.29
CA THR A 389 -6.99 6.27 4.87
C THR A 389 -5.59 6.57 4.31
N ILE A 390 -5.01 7.72 4.65
CA ILE A 390 -3.64 8.06 4.22
C ILE A 390 -2.57 7.40 5.11
N GLU A 391 -2.82 7.25 6.42
CA GLU A 391 -1.84 6.69 7.35
C GLU A 391 -1.53 5.22 7.05
N GLU A 392 -2.52 4.44 6.63
CA GLU A 392 -2.36 3.00 6.41
C GLU A 392 -1.93 2.63 4.98
N TRP A 393 -1.93 3.57 4.04
CA TRP A 393 -1.66 3.28 2.63
C TRP A 393 -0.15 3.19 2.35
N ALA A 394 0.38 1.99 2.54
CA ALA A 394 1.81 1.73 2.45
C ALA A 394 2.30 1.63 1.02
N PHE A 395 3.49 2.20 0.78
CA PHE A 395 4.26 2.04 -0.45
C PHE A 395 5.44 1.07 -0.21
N LEU A 396 5.33 -0.13 -0.78
CA LEU A 396 6.37 -1.14 -0.77
C LEU A 396 7.11 -1.15 -2.12
N GLY A 397 8.25 -0.46 -2.20
CA GLY A 397 9.05 -0.34 -3.41
C GLY A 397 10.10 0.78 -3.31
N ASP A 398 10.79 1.03 -4.43
CA ASP A 398 11.75 2.14 -4.54
C ASP A 398 11.02 3.44 -4.91
N PRO A 399 11.07 4.49 -4.05
CA PRO A 399 10.37 5.74 -4.31
C PRO A 399 10.97 6.58 -5.43
N SER A 400 12.22 6.32 -5.83
CA SER A 400 12.85 7.00 -6.96
C SER A 400 12.65 6.29 -8.30
N LEU A 401 11.91 5.17 -8.30
CA LEU A 401 11.76 4.33 -9.48
C LEU A 401 11.02 5.04 -10.61
N LYS A 402 11.62 5.03 -11.81
CA LYS A 402 10.98 5.51 -13.03
C LYS A 402 10.16 4.43 -13.71
N ILE A 403 8.86 4.65 -13.84
CA ILE A 403 7.92 3.69 -14.45
C ILE A 403 8.22 3.54 -15.94
N GLY A 404 8.42 2.29 -16.38
CA GLY A 404 8.83 1.97 -17.74
C GLY A 404 10.33 2.07 -17.99
N GLY A 405 11.14 2.37 -16.98
CA GLY A 405 12.61 2.42 -17.04
C GLY A 405 13.17 3.70 -17.64
N TYR A 406 14.50 3.86 -17.58
CA TYR A 406 15.18 5.04 -18.15
C TYR A 406 15.54 4.81 -19.62
N SER A 407 15.34 5.84 -20.45
CA SER A 407 15.97 5.90 -21.77
C SER A 407 17.48 5.99 -21.62
N SER A 408 18.20 5.13 -22.33
CA SER A 408 19.67 5.12 -22.42
C SER A 408 20.25 6.41 -22.98
#